data_AF-A0A485KFT9-F1
#
_entry.id   AF-A0A485KFT9-F1
#
_cell.length_a   1.000
_cell.length_b   1.000
_cell.length_c   1.000
_cell.angle_alpha   90.00
_cell.angle_beta   90.00
_cell.angle_gamma   90.00
#
_symmetry.space_group_name_H-M   'P 1'
#
loop_
_entity.id
_entity.type
_entity.pdbx_description
1 polymer ?
#
loop_
_entity_poly.entity_id
_entity_poly.type
_entity_poly.pdbx_seq_one_letter_code
_entity_poly.pdbx_strand_id
1 'polypeptide(L)'
;MVPGPALREQERFFDEEDPEGYYTGLWRVPMENGWAVWTKDVNTVAFTDGIPKDLIAFRRVYVSNSFYSNADEVDAAMTPWLQVHGLGRIPLLVECVRNAKFLVMYYAAEHGRVDLLEFLHTHNHHLNSTNLLYELASVHDHETVVEFLHQVGYQQGNDYCLQYAIRGALRVGHTPILKFLLQTFHGVDRFDEWLTDDNVQYAVEDHTTEALAFVLNERFPATNPSMATSVLPKC
;
A
#
# COMPACT_ATOMS: atom_id res chain seq x y z
N MET A 1 3.78 36.21 -23.35
CA MET A 1 4.60 35.08 -23.83
C MET A 1 3.63 34.02 -24.30
N VAL A 2 3.76 33.50 -25.52
CA VAL A 2 2.88 32.42 -26.00
C VAL A 2 3.38 31.10 -25.42
N PRO A 3 2.55 30.31 -24.73
CA PRO A 3 2.98 29.04 -24.14
C PRO A 3 3.46 28.06 -25.23
N GLY A 4 4.53 27.33 -24.93
CA GLY A 4 5.15 26.37 -25.85
C GLY A 4 4.29 25.11 -26.08
N PRO A 5 4.60 24.27 -27.09
CA PRO A 5 3.82 23.08 -27.43
C PRO A 5 3.63 22.10 -26.26
N ALA A 6 4.70 21.85 -25.48
CA ALA A 6 4.65 20.97 -24.31
C ALA A 6 3.74 21.50 -23.19
N LEU A 7 3.66 22.82 -23.03
CA LEU A 7 2.78 23.45 -22.05
C LEU A 7 1.31 23.27 -22.44
N ARG A 8 0.99 23.34 -23.74
CA ARG A 8 -0.36 23.09 -24.25
C ARG A 8 -0.80 21.63 -24.13
N GLU A 9 0.12 20.68 -24.36
CA GLU A 9 -0.17 19.25 -24.19
C GLU A 9 -0.43 18.90 -22.72
N GLN A 10 0.33 19.53 -21.82
CA GLN A 10 0.15 19.35 -20.39
C GLN A 10 -1.12 20.02 -19.87
N GLU A 11 -1.44 21.26 -20.31
CA GLU A 11 -2.72 21.92 -20.02
C GLU A 11 -3.91 21.05 -20.48
N ARG A 12 -3.82 20.50 -21.69
CA ARG A 12 -4.85 19.63 -22.23
C ARG A 12 -5.00 18.32 -21.45
N PHE A 13 -3.90 17.69 -21.04
CA PHE A 13 -3.94 16.49 -20.20
C PHE A 13 -4.69 16.77 -18.88
N PHE A 14 -4.42 17.90 -18.22
CA PHE A 14 -5.08 18.21 -16.95
C PHE A 14 -6.53 18.68 -17.10
N ASP A 15 -6.88 19.38 -18.19
CA ASP A 15 -8.30 19.67 -18.50
C ASP A 15 -9.08 18.38 -18.81
N GLU A 16 -8.41 17.35 -19.37
CA GLU A 16 -8.99 16.03 -19.62
C GLU A 16 -9.09 15.19 -18.31
N GLU A 17 -8.15 15.34 -17.38
CA GLU A 17 -8.06 14.58 -16.12
C GLU A 17 -8.70 15.28 -14.89
N ASP A 18 -9.21 16.52 -15.02
CA ASP A 18 -9.96 17.23 -13.98
C ASP A 18 -11.43 17.53 -14.36
N PRO A 19 -12.24 16.51 -14.69
CA PRO A 19 -13.62 16.71 -15.12
C PRO A 19 -14.53 17.31 -14.03
N GLU A 20 -14.11 17.26 -12.75
CA GLU A 20 -14.86 17.78 -11.61
C GLU A 20 -14.36 19.16 -11.13
N GLY A 21 -13.34 19.72 -11.78
CA GLY A 21 -12.86 21.09 -11.53
C GLY A 21 -12.14 21.28 -10.19
N TYR A 22 -11.46 20.26 -9.69
CA TYR A 22 -10.63 20.28 -8.49
C TYR A 22 -9.55 21.38 -8.49
N TYR A 23 -9.09 21.81 -9.67
CA TYR A 23 -8.07 22.86 -9.83
C TYR A 23 -8.66 24.25 -10.14
N THR A 24 -9.99 24.39 -10.13
CA THR A 24 -10.67 25.66 -10.43
C THR A 24 -10.23 26.78 -9.48
N GLY A 25 -9.68 27.86 -10.04
CA GLY A 25 -9.23 29.04 -9.29
C GLY A 25 -7.78 28.97 -8.79
N LEU A 26 -6.99 28.00 -9.25
CA LEU A 26 -5.54 27.95 -9.04
C LEU A 26 -4.80 28.40 -10.32
N TRP A 27 -3.73 29.18 -10.15
CA TRP A 27 -2.80 29.55 -11.19
C TRP A 27 -1.66 28.55 -11.28
N ARG A 28 -1.32 28.13 -12.50
CA ARG A 28 -0.18 27.24 -12.77
C ARG A 28 1.09 28.05 -12.99
N VAL A 29 2.08 27.90 -12.11
CA VAL A 29 3.38 28.58 -12.19
C VAL A 29 4.46 27.58 -12.57
N PRO A 30 5.06 27.68 -13.77
CA PRO A 30 6.15 26.81 -14.18
C PRO A 30 7.45 27.16 -13.43
N MET A 31 8.22 26.12 -13.08
CA MET A 31 9.51 26.21 -12.39
C MET A 31 10.68 25.95 -13.34
N GLU A 32 11.86 26.47 -12.98
CA GLU A 32 13.10 26.31 -13.76
C GLU A 32 13.57 24.86 -13.90
N ASN A 33 13.14 23.98 -12.99
CA ASN A 33 13.47 22.54 -13.00
C ASN A 33 12.53 21.69 -13.86
N GLY A 34 11.62 22.31 -14.62
CA GLY A 34 10.66 21.62 -15.49
C GLY A 34 9.36 21.18 -14.81
N TRP A 35 9.17 21.49 -13.53
CA TRP A 35 7.94 21.21 -12.79
C TRP A 35 6.98 22.42 -12.85
N ALA A 36 5.75 22.25 -12.37
CA ALA A 36 4.79 23.33 -12.22
C ALA A 36 4.01 23.20 -10.91
N VAL A 37 3.53 24.34 -10.41
CA VAL A 37 2.80 24.44 -9.14
C VAL A 37 1.48 25.16 -9.32
N TRP A 38 0.45 24.68 -8.64
CA TRP A 38 -0.87 25.29 -8.60
C TRP A 38 -1.06 26.14 -7.34
N THR A 39 -1.29 27.45 -7.49
CA THR A 39 -1.39 28.41 -6.37
C THR A 39 -2.52 29.41 -6.55
N LYS A 40 -3.16 29.84 -5.46
CA LYS A 40 -4.16 30.94 -5.48
C LYS A 40 -3.53 32.34 -5.58
N ASP A 41 -2.23 32.46 -5.27
CA ASP A 41 -1.50 33.73 -5.29
C ASP A 41 -0.17 33.58 -6.03
N VAL A 42 0.05 34.45 -7.01
CA VAL A 42 1.25 34.50 -7.86
C VAL A 42 2.42 35.17 -7.14
N ASN A 43 2.17 35.89 -6.03
CA ASN A 43 3.17 36.67 -5.30
C ASN A 43 3.79 35.96 -4.08
N THR A 44 3.30 34.78 -3.69
CA THR A 44 3.89 33.99 -2.59
C THR A 44 5.18 33.24 -2.97
N VAL A 45 5.70 33.44 -4.18
CA VAL A 45 6.95 32.83 -4.65
C VAL A 45 8.15 33.66 -4.18
N ALA A 46 8.32 33.78 -2.87
CA ALA A 46 9.56 34.22 -2.26
C ALA A 46 9.95 33.22 -1.17
N PHE A 47 10.88 32.33 -1.52
CA PHE A 47 11.57 31.39 -0.65
C PHE A 47 10.73 30.30 0.02
N THR A 48 10.21 29.37 -0.77
CA THR A 48 10.21 27.92 -0.48
C THR A 48 9.88 27.19 -1.80
N ASP A 49 10.53 26.08 -2.10
CA ASP A 49 10.15 25.22 -3.24
C ASP A 49 8.63 25.02 -3.20
N GLY A 50 7.92 25.49 -4.24
CA GLY A 50 6.49 25.77 -4.29
C GLY A 50 5.54 24.61 -3.97
N ILE A 51 5.62 24.08 -2.77
CA ILE A 51 4.75 23.05 -2.26
C ILE A 51 3.59 23.76 -1.54
N PRO A 52 2.33 23.46 -1.90
CA PRO A 52 1.16 23.97 -1.19
C PRO A 52 1.29 23.84 0.34
N LYS A 53 0.80 24.83 1.09
CA LYS A 53 0.98 24.90 2.56
C LYS A 53 0.46 23.65 3.27
N ASP A 54 -0.63 23.07 2.79
CA ASP A 54 -1.24 21.84 3.29
C ASP A 54 -0.33 20.61 3.12
N LEU A 55 0.62 20.65 2.18
CA LEU A 55 1.53 19.54 1.88
C LEU A 55 2.88 19.63 2.60
N ILE A 56 3.15 20.74 3.32
CA ILE A 56 4.42 20.97 4.03
C ILE A 56 4.68 19.87 5.07
N ALA A 57 3.63 19.33 5.69
CA ALA A 57 3.74 18.26 6.68
C ALA A 57 4.45 17.01 6.09
N PHE A 58 4.16 16.67 4.84
CA PHE A 58 4.72 15.48 4.17
C PHE A 58 6.16 15.65 3.71
N ARG A 59 6.66 16.88 3.57
CA ARG A 59 8.07 17.13 3.21
C ARG A 59 9.05 16.64 4.28
N ARG A 60 8.58 16.55 5.53
CA ARG A 60 9.40 16.17 6.69
C ARG A 60 9.28 14.68 7.02
N VAL A 61 8.28 13.99 6.48
CA VAL A 61 8.11 12.56 6.69
C VAL A 61 9.16 11.82 5.85
N TYR A 62 10.19 11.33 6.52
CA TYR A 62 11.28 10.63 5.86
C TYR A 62 10.85 9.20 5.58
N VAL A 63 10.58 8.84 4.32
CA VAL A 63 10.34 7.45 3.93
C VAL A 63 11.68 6.71 3.96
N SER A 64 11.96 6.06 5.09
CA SER A 64 13.14 5.20 5.28
C SER A 64 12.94 3.85 4.58
N ASN A 65 14.02 3.07 4.38
CA ASN A 65 13.91 1.70 3.89
C ASN A 65 13.13 0.77 4.84
N SER A 66 12.92 1.18 6.10
CA SER A 66 12.02 0.53 7.04
C SER A 66 10.82 1.44 7.29
N PHE A 67 9.66 1.11 6.71
CA PHE A 67 8.43 1.87 6.93
C PHE A 67 7.93 1.74 8.38
N TYR A 68 8.20 0.61 9.04
CA TYR A 68 7.79 0.40 10.43
C TYR A 68 8.33 1.45 11.40
N SER A 69 9.44 2.14 11.08
CA SER A 69 10.00 3.16 11.98
C SER A 69 9.35 4.53 11.86
N ASN A 70 8.50 4.78 10.85
CA ASN A 70 7.90 6.09 10.62
C ASN A 70 6.36 6.07 10.48
N ALA A 71 5.72 4.92 10.72
CA ALA A 71 4.26 4.77 10.65
C ALA A 71 3.53 5.85 11.47
N ASP A 72 3.96 6.10 12.72
CA ASP A 72 3.37 7.15 13.57
C ASP A 72 3.44 8.56 12.95
N GLU A 73 4.55 8.90 12.28
CA GLU A 73 4.72 10.20 11.60
C GLU A 73 3.82 10.29 10.36
N VAL A 74 3.71 9.20 9.62
CA VAL A 74 2.83 9.08 8.45
C VAL A 74 1.38 9.25 8.89
N ASP A 75 0.97 8.56 9.95
CA ASP A 75 -0.39 8.61 10.49
C ASP A 75 -0.77 10.00 11.00
N ALA A 76 0.15 10.64 11.74
CA ALA A 76 -0.03 11.99 12.24
C ALA A 76 -0.18 13.03 11.11
N ALA A 77 0.39 12.76 9.92
CA ALA A 77 0.25 13.62 8.76
C ALA A 77 -0.99 13.26 7.91
N MET A 78 -1.16 11.98 7.54
CA MET A 78 -2.17 11.50 6.61
C MET A 78 -3.59 11.56 7.19
N THR A 79 -3.78 11.10 8.41
CA THR A 79 -5.12 10.95 9.01
C THR A 79 -5.88 12.29 9.08
N PRO A 80 -5.34 13.35 9.73
CA PRO A 80 -6.03 14.64 9.78
C PRO A 80 -6.10 15.32 8.41
N TRP A 81 -5.09 15.13 7.54
CA TRP A 81 -5.06 15.75 6.23
C TRP A 81 -6.14 15.17 5.29
N LEU A 82 -6.28 13.85 5.26
CA LEU A 82 -7.35 13.18 4.49
C LEU A 82 -8.74 13.55 5.00
N GLN A 83 -8.91 13.74 6.30
CA GLN A 83 -10.20 14.17 6.87
C GLN A 83 -10.62 15.56 6.35
N VAL A 84 -9.66 16.46 6.11
CA VAL A 84 -9.93 17.82 5.64
C VAL A 84 -10.03 17.89 4.12
N HIS A 85 -9.17 17.17 3.40
CA HIS A 85 -8.97 17.36 1.96
C HIS A 85 -9.54 16.23 1.09
N GLY A 86 -9.83 15.06 1.67
CA GLY A 86 -10.32 13.90 0.95
C GLY A 86 -9.33 13.35 -0.08
N LEU A 87 -9.82 12.49 -0.97
CA LEU A 87 -9.00 11.79 -1.97
C LEU A 87 -8.57 12.71 -3.13
N GLY A 88 -9.38 13.72 -3.50
CA GLY A 88 -9.11 14.59 -4.65
C GLY A 88 -7.83 15.43 -4.54
N ARG A 89 -7.23 15.53 -3.34
CA ARG A 89 -5.95 16.23 -3.12
C ARG A 89 -4.73 15.32 -3.28
N ILE A 90 -4.93 14.00 -3.35
CA ILE A 90 -3.86 13.00 -3.46
C ILE A 90 -3.00 13.18 -4.72
N PRO A 91 -3.54 13.48 -5.93
CA PRO A 91 -2.71 13.67 -7.11
C PRO A 91 -1.66 14.76 -6.90
N LEU A 92 -2.07 15.90 -6.33
CA LEU A 92 -1.14 17.00 -6.05
C LEU A 92 -0.10 16.63 -4.98
N LEU A 93 -0.48 15.85 -3.97
CA LEU A 93 0.47 15.33 -2.97
C LEU A 93 1.53 14.44 -3.65
N VAL A 94 1.12 13.52 -4.52
CA VAL A 94 2.02 12.61 -5.25
C VAL A 94 2.96 13.36 -6.18
N GLU A 95 2.48 14.41 -6.84
CA GLU A 95 3.29 15.23 -7.74
C GLU A 95 4.26 16.17 -7.00
N CYS A 96 3.80 16.82 -5.93
CA CYS A 96 4.57 17.87 -5.24
C CYS A 96 5.56 17.30 -4.22
N VAL A 97 5.32 16.11 -3.67
CA VAL A 97 6.13 15.54 -2.60
C VAL A 97 6.79 14.25 -3.09
N ARG A 98 8.12 14.28 -3.17
CA ARG A 98 8.93 13.12 -3.55
C ARG A 98 8.60 11.94 -2.62
N ASN A 99 8.37 10.77 -3.22
CA ASN A 99 8.01 9.52 -2.54
C ASN A 99 6.63 9.51 -1.85
N ALA A 100 5.81 10.56 -1.98
CA ALA A 100 4.49 10.57 -1.35
C ALA A 100 3.56 9.47 -1.86
N LYS A 101 3.73 9.03 -3.11
CA LYS A 101 3.06 7.83 -3.63
C LYS A 101 3.27 6.62 -2.71
N PHE A 102 4.49 6.33 -2.27
CA PHE A 102 4.78 5.22 -1.36
C PHE A 102 4.16 5.44 0.02
N LEU A 103 4.27 6.65 0.53
CA LEU A 103 3.65 7.04 1.80
C LEU A 103 2.14 6.78 1.79
N VAL A 104 1.43 7.25 0.76
CA VAL A 104 -0.03 7.08 0.64
C VAL A 104 -0.38 5.60 0.50
N MET A 105 0.38 4.83 -0.29
CA MET A 105 0.13 3.40 -0.50
C MET A 105 0.31 2.59 0.79
N TYR A 106 1.39 2.85 1.53
CA TYR A 106 1.66 2.14 2.79
C TYR A 106 0.64 2.51 3.86
N TYR A 107 0.32 3.81 4.01
CA TYR A 107 -0.78 4.24 4.88
C TYR A 107 -2.09 3.54 4.50
N ALA A 108 -2.38 3.42 3.21
CA ALA A 108 -3.61 2.76 2.78
C ALA A 108 -3.63 1.26 3.12
N ALA A 109 -2.50 0.57 2.99
CA ALA A 109 -2.40 -0.84 3.35
C ALA A 109 -2.47 -1.08 4.87
N GLU A 110 -1.87 -0.19 5.67
CA GLU A 110 -1.88 -0.25 7.13
C GLU A 110 -3.26 0.06 7.74
N HIS A 111 -4.05 0.91 7.09
CA HIS A 111 -5.39 1.31 7.59
C HIS A 111 -6.56 0.63 6.86
N GLY A 112 -6.29 -0.34 5.99
CA GLY A 112 -7.34 -1.08 5.28
C GLY A 112 -8.11 -0.24 4.24
N ARG A 113 -7.49 0.84 3.75
CA ARG A 113 -8.11 1.85 2.88
C ARG A 113 -8.03 1.44 1.41
N VAL A 114 -8.87 0.49 1.03
CA VAL A 114 -9.01 0.04 -0.37
C VAL A 114 -9.38 1.20 -1.30
N ASP A 115 -10.18 2.16 -0.82
CA ASP A 115 -10.58 3.36 -1.55
C ASP A 115 -9.38 4.21 -2.02
N LEU A 116 -8.34 4.34 -1.18
CA LEU A 116 -7.10 5.04 -1.55
C LEU A 116 -6.28 4.25 -2.59
N LEU A 117 -6.20 2.93 -2.44
CA LEU A 117 -5.46 2.09 -3.37
C LEU A 117 -6.15 2.00 -4.74
N GLU A 118 -7.48 1.94 -4.76
CA GLU A 118 -8.29 2.03 -5.96
C GLU A 118 -8.09 3.38 -6.65
N PHE A 119 -8.19 4.48 -5.90
CA PHE A 119 -7.93 5.82 -6.43
C PHE A 119 -6.55 5.93 -7.06
N LEU A 120 -5.49 5.45 -6.40
CA LEU A 120 -4.15 5.47 -6.97
C LEU A 120 -4.01 4.56 -8.20
N HIS A 121 -4.66 3.40 -8.19
CA HIS A 121 -4.67 2.47 -9.31
C HIS A 121 -5.31 3.08 -10.56
N THR A 122 -6.48 3.72 -10.42
CA THR A 122 -7.20 4.33 -11.55
C THR A 122 -6.48 5.54 -12.14
N HIS A 123 -5.68 6.26 -11.36
CA HIS A 123 -4.88 7.41 -11.82
C HIS A 123 -3.47 7.02 -12.30
N ASN A 124 -3.29 5.78 -12.77
CA ASN A 124 -2.03 5.25 -13.32
C ASN A 124 -0.82 5.33 -12.39
N HIS A 125 -1.03 5.36 -11.07
CA HIS A 125 0.05 5.30 -10.10
C HIS A 125 0.36 3.85 -9.70
N HIS A 126 0.76 3.01 -10.68
CA HIS A 126 1.03 1.56 -10.49
C HIS A 126 1.95 1.25 -9.31
N LEU A 127 1.71 0.17 -8.57
CA LEU A 127 2.54 -0.20 -7.42
C LEU A 127 3.89 -0.77 -7.87
N ASN A 128 5.00 -0.18 -7.41
CA ASN A 128 6.35 -0.68 -7.66
C ASN A 128 6.93 -1.48 -6.48
N SER A 129 6.26 -1.50 -5.32
CA SER A 129 6.71 -2.15 -4.07
C SER A 129 5.58 -2.98 -3.47
N THR A 130 5.31 -4.12 -4.07
CA THR A 130 4.08 -4.88 -3.81
C THR A 130 4.21 -5.77 -2.57
N ASN A 131 5.38 -6.36 -2.33
CA ASN A 131 5.65 -7.20 -1.14
C ASN A 131 5.30 -6.53 0.19
N LEU A 132 5.77 -5.30 0.40
CA LEU A 132 5.54 -4.58 1.66
C LEU A 132 4.06 -4.24 1.87
N LEU A 133 3.30 -4.04 0.80
CA LEU A 133 1.86 -3.76 0.90
C LEU A 133 1.08 -5.01 1.32
N TYR A 134 1.45 -6.18 0.78
CA TYR A 134 0.92 -7.47 1.22
C TYR A 134 1.27 -7.75 2.69
N GLU A 135 2.51 -7.46 3.10
CA GLU A 135 2.96 -7.63 4.49
C GLU A 135 2.19 -6.70 5.44
N LEU A 136 2.13 -5.40 5.16
CA LEU A 136 1.45 -4.40 6.00
C LEU A 136 -0.04 -4.71 6.16
N ALA A 137 -0.72 -5.04 5.06
CA ALA A 137 -2.12 -5.44 5.11
C ALA A 137 -2.31 -6.68 5.98
N SER A 138 -1.38 -7.63 5.94
CA SER A 138 -1.49 -8.87 6.72
C SER A 138 -1.18 -8.68 8.20
N VAL A 139 -0.20 -7.85 8.52
CA VAL A 139 0.14 -7.44 9.89
C VAL A 139 -1.05 -6.76 10.58
N HIS A 140 -1.88 -6.02 9.82
CA HIS A 140 -3.03 -5.27 10.34
C HIS A 140 -4.39 -5.95 10.10
N ASP A 141 -4.40 -7.22 9.66
CA ASP A 141 -5.62 -8.01 9.42
C ASP A 141 -6.57 -7.42 8.35
N HIS A 142 -6.01 -6.81 7.31
CA HIS A 142 -6.76 -6.16 6.23
C HIS A 142 -6.89 -7.06 4.99
N GLU A 143 -7.74 -8.08 5.11
CA GLU A 143 -8.01 -9.07 4.05
C GLU A 143 -8.47 -8.40 2.73
N THR A 144 -9.31 -7.37 2.81
CA THR A 144 -9.84 -6.64 1.64
C THR A 144 -8.75 -5.94 0.83
N VAL A 145 -7.69 -5.46 1.49
CA VAL A 145 -6.53 -4.90 0.80
C VAL A 145 -5.76 -5.98 0.07
N VAL A 146 -5.49 -7.12 0.73
CA VAL A 146 -4.80 -8.26 0.10
C VAL A 146 -5.57 -8.75 -1.12
N GLU A 147 -6.89 -8.87 -1.00
CA GLU A 147 -7.77 -9.24 -2.10
C GLU A 147 -7.68 -8.25 -3.27
N PHE A 148 -7.81 -6.95 -2.98
CA PHE A 148 -7.70 -5.90 -3.99
C PHE A 148 -6.35 -5.96 -4.73
N LEU A 149 -5.23 -6.04 -3.98
CA LEU A 149 -3.88 -6.10 -4.55
C LEU A 149 -3.71 -7.30 -5.50
N HIS A 150 -4.33 -8.44 -5.16
CA HIS A 150 -4.28 -9.64 -5.99
C HIS A 150 -5.14 -9.49 -7.26
N GLN A 151 -6.35 -8.94 -7.12
CA GLN A 151 -7.30 -8.77 -8.22
C GLN A 151 -6.77 -7.83 -9.31
N VAL A 152 -6.12 -6.73 -8.94
CA VAL A 152 -5.55 -5.77 -9.90
C VAL A 152 -4.19 -6.20 -10.46
N GLY A 153 -3.70 -7.38 -10.08
CA GLY A 153 -2.51 -7.99 -10.67
C GLY A 153 -1.18 -7.46 -10.14
N TYR A 154 -1.15 -6.85 -8.95
CA TYR A 154 0.10 -6.30 -8.40
C TYR A 154 1.11 -7.36 -7.92
N GLN A 155 0.79 -8.63 -8.05
CA GLN A 155 1.72 -9.76 -7.94
C GLN A 155 2.52 -10.03 -9.22
N GLN A 156 2.15 -9.44 -10.37
CA GLN A 156 2.79 -9.75 -11.67
C GLN A 156 4.29 -9.43 -11.66
N GLY A 157 5.12 -10.45 -11.85
CA GLY A 157 6.59 -10.33 -11.87
C GLY A 157 7.28 -10.51 -10.52
N ASN A 158 6.53 -10.79 -9.44
CA ASN A 158 7.08 -11.07 -8.12
C ASN A 158 6.37 -12.25 -7.48
N ASP A 159 7.00 -13.42 -7.57
CA ASP A 159 6.44 -14.70 -7.12
C ASP A 159 6.28 -14.78 -5.58
N TYR A 160 6.76 -13.79 -4.82
CA TYR A 160 6.86 -13.87 -3.35
C TYR A 160 5.86 -12.99 -2.60
N CYS A 161 5.03 -12.17 -3.25
CA CYS A 161 4.13 -11.22 -2.57
C CYS A 161 3.26 -11.87 -1.49
N LEU A 162 2.71 -13.04 -1.80
CA LEU A 162 1.87 -13.80 -0.89
C LEU A 162 2.66 -14.46 0.26
N GLN A 163 3.95 -14.74 0.08
CA GLN A 163 4.80 -15.20 1.18
C GLN A 163 5.04 -14.09 2.20
N TYR A 164 5.17 -12.83 1.76
CA TYR A 164 5.26 -11.67 2.64
C TYR A 164 3.96 -11.45 3.44
N ALA A 165 2.79 -11.68 2.83
CA ALA A 165 1.52 -11.67 3.54
C ALA A 165 1.50 -12.70 4.70
N ILE A 166 1.88 -13.93 4.41
CA ILE A 166 1.91 -15.03 5.39
C ILE A 166 2.91 -14.75 6.50
N ARG A 167 4.12 -14.28 6.14
CA ARG A 167 5.14 -13.87 7.09
C ARG A 167 4.62 -12.77 8.03
N GLY A 168 4.00 -11.74 7.47
CA GLY A 168 3.39 -10.65 8.23
C GLY A 168 2.33 -11.16 9.21
N ALA A 169 1.45 -12.03 8.76
CA ALA A 169 0.41 -12.63 9.59
C ALA A 169 0.96 -13.56 10.68
N LEU A 170 1.97 -14.39 10.37
CA LEU A 170 2.63 -15.27 11.32
C LEU A 170 3.39 -14.50 12.40
N ARG A 171 4.06 -13.40 12.03
CA ARG A 171 4.78 -12.54 12.97
C ARG A 171 3.88 -11.98 14.07
N VAL A 172 2.64 -11.62 13.73
CA VAL A 172 1.68 -11.07 14.71
C VAL A 172 0.78 -12.16 15.32
N GLY A 173 0.64 -13.30 14.65
CA GLY A 173 -0.24 -14.38 15.06
C GLY A 173 -1.69 -14.23 14.56
N HIS A 174 -1.89 -13.51 13.47
CA HIS A 174 -3.22 -13.24 12.90
C HIS A 174 -3.75 -14.46 12.15
N THR A 175 -4.49 -15.32 12.86
CA THR A 175 -5.14 -16.50 12.29
C THR A 175 -6.26 -16.22 11.27
N PRO A 176 -7.05 -15.12 11.36
CA PRO A 176 -8.09 -14.82 10.37
C PRO A 176 -7.53 -14.62 8.96
N ILE A 177 -6.58 -13.70 8.79
CA ILE A 177 -5.95 -13.48 7.49
C ILE A 177 -5.18 -14.69 6.98
N LEU A 178 -4.56 -15.51 7.84
CA LEU A 178 -3.94 -16.78 7.41
C LEU A 178 -4.98 -17.74 6.84
N LYS A 179 -6.15 -17.85 7.49
CA LYS A 179 -7.26 -18.64 6.99
C LYS A 179 -7.78 -18.10 5.66
N PHE A 180 -7.96 -16.78 5.55
CA PHE A 180 -8.35 -16.13 4.29
C PHE A 180 -7.34 -16.44 3.18
N LEU A 181 -6.04 -16.25 3.42
CA LEU A 181 -4.99 -16.52 2.44
C LEU A 181 -5.03 -17.97 1.96
N LEU A 182 -5.22 -18.92 2.87
CA LEU A 182 -5.32 -20.34 2.54
C LEU A 182 -6.59 -20.68 1.76
N GLN A 183 -7.74 -20.14 2.17
CA GLN A 183 -9.01 -20.44 1.50
C GLN A 183 -9.13 -19.76 0.13
N THR A 184 -8.55 -18.57 -0.02
CA THR A 184 -8.68 -17.77 -1.25
C THR A 184 -7.63 -18.15 -2.29
N PHE A 185 -6.40 -18.47 -1.86
CA PHE A 185 -5.28 -18.68 -2.78
C PHE A 185 -4.75 -20.12 -2.82
N HIS A 186 -5.43 -21.10 -2.21
CA HIS A 186 -5.10 -22.52 -2.40
C HIS A 186 -5.13 -22.91 -3.88
N GLY A 187 -4.01 -23.42 -4.40
CA GLY A 187 -3.91 -23.90 -5.78
C GLY A 187 -3.70 -22.82 -6.85
N VAL A 188 -3.41 -21.57 -6.46
CA VAL A 188 -2.79 -20.62 -7.39
C VAL A 188 -1.39 -21.14 -7.73
N ASP A 189 -1.10 -21.41 -9.02
CA ASP A 189 0.22 -21.88 -9.49
C ASP A 189 1.31 -21.03 -8.82
N ARG A 190 2.22 -21.65 -8.04
CA ARG A 190 3.32 -21.04 -7.25
C ARG A 190 3.01 -20.62 -5.81
N PHE A 191 1.80 -20.87 -5.28
CA PHE A 191 1.45 -20.71 -3.86
C PHE A 191 1.75 -22.00 -3.02
N ASP A 192 2.48 -22.96 -3.58
CA ASP A 192 2.69 -24.29 -2.96
C ASP A 192 3.71 -24.30 -1.80
N GLU A 193 4.60 -23.30 -1.74
CA GLU A 193 5.71 -23.19 -0.78
C GLU A 193 5.50 -22.09 0.26
N TRP A 194 4.35 -22.10 0.94
CA TRP A 194 4.02 -21.08 1.94
C TRP A 194 4.64 -21.30 3.33
N LEU A 195 5.04 -22.54 3.64
CA LEU A 195 5.77 -22.93 4.85
C LEU A 195 7.26 -23.04 4.52
N THR A 196 7.92 -21.89 4.40
CA THR A 196 9.38 -21.81 4.27
C THR A 196 10.04 -21.90 5.64
N ASP A 197 11.31 -22.31 5.68
CA ASP A 197 12.11 -22.34 6.91
C ASP A 197 12.10 -20.97 7.62
N ASP A 198 12.14 -19.88 6.84
CA ASP A 198 12.04 -18.51 7.33
C ASP A 198 10.73 -18.26 8.09
N ASN A 199 9.58 -18.63 7.52
CA ASN A 199 8.27 -18.44 8.15
C ASN A 199 8.13 -19.23 9.45
N VAL A 200 8.68 -20.45 9.49
CA VAL A 200 8.73 -21.27 10.71
C VAL A 200 9.63 -20.63 11.76
N GLN A 201 10.81 -20.15 11.36
CA GLN A 201 11.73 -19.48 12.27
C GLN A 201 11.09 -18.24 12.90
N TYR A 202 10.47 -17.36 12.10
CA TYR A 202 9.80 -16.16 12.63
C TYR A 202 8.68 -16.52 13.61
N ALA A 203 7.85 -17.51 13.28
CA ALA A 203 6.76 -17.90 14.17
C ALA A 203 7.26 -18.46 15.52
N VAL A 204 8.44 -19.09 15.53
CA VAL A 204 9.09 -19.57 16.77
C VAL A 204 9.71 -18.43 17.56
N GLU A 205 10.43 -17.52 16.89
CA GLU A 205 11.08 -16.36 17.50
C GLU A 205 10.06 -15.40 18.14
N ASP A 206 8.94 -15.15 17.47
CA ASP A 206 7.87 -14.26 17.93
C ASP A 206 6.82 -14.97 18.81
N HIS A 207 7.06 -16.24 19.16
CA HIS A 207 6.20 -17.07 20.01
C HIS A 207 4.76 -17.26 19.50
N THR A 208 4.50 -17.11 18.21
CA THR A 208 3.18 -17.25 17.58
C THR A 208 2.83 -18.71 17.26
N THR A 209 3.02 -19.56 18.27
CA THR A 209 2.83 -21.01 18.20
C THR A 209 1.42 -21.44 17.81
N GLU A 210 0.39 -20.66 18.14
CA GLU A 210 -1.00 -20.94 17.76
C GLU A 210 -1.24 -20.75 16.26
N ALA A 211 -0.71 -19.66 15.69
CA ALA A 211 -0.80 -19.40 14.26
C ALA A 211 0.00 -20.44 13.46
N LEU A 212 1.19 -20.81 13.94
CA LEU A 212 1.98 -21.89 13.34
C LEU A 212 1.26 -23.24 13.43
N ALA A 213 0.66 -23.57 14.58
CA ALA A 213 -0.10 -24.81 14.75
C ALA A 213 -1.35 -24.85 13.86
N PHE A 214 -2.05 -23.74 13.70
CA PHE A 214 -3.17 -23.60 12.76
C PHE A 214 -2.71 -23.91 11.33
N VAL A 215 -1.64 -23.26 10.90
CA VAL A 215 -1.04 -23.43 9.57
C VAL A 215 -0.64 -24.87 9.29
N LEU A 216 0.02 -25.53 10.25
CA LEU A 216 0.41 -26.93 10.14
C LEU A 216 -0.80 -27.87 10.09
N ASN A 217 -1.85 -27.61 10.88
CA ASN A 217 -3.06 -28.42 10.90
C ASN A 217 -3.86 -28.36 9.59
N GLU A 218 -3.95 -27.17 8.98
CA GLU A 218 -4.66 -26.99 7.71
C GLU A 218 -3.90 -27.65 6.54
N ARG A 219 -2.56 -27.56 6.48
CA ARG A 219 -1.78 -28.15 5.37
C ARG A 219 -1.52 -29.64 5.52
N PHE A 220 -1.26 -30.07 6.75
CA PHE A 220 -0.86 -31.42 7.08
C PHE A 220 -1.88 -32.00 8.07
N PRO A 221 -3.12 -32.28 7.63
CA PRO A 221 -4.13 -32.86 8.51
C PRO A 221 -3.68 -34.21 9.12
N ALA A 222 -2.70 -34.89 8.51
CA ALA A 222 -2.08 -36.10 9.06
C ALA A 222 -1.22 -35.87 10.33
N THR A 223 -0.74 -34.66 10.58
CA THR A 223 -0.05 -34.31 11.85
C THR A 223 -1.01 -33.90 12.97
N ASN A 224 -2.33 -33.81 12.69
CA ASN A 224 -3.35 -33.64 13.71
C ASN A 224 -3.60 -34.99 14.42
N PRO A 225 -3.22 -35.15 15.71
CA PRO A 225 -3.32 -36.44 16.41
C PRO A 225 -4.75 -36.99 16.47
N SER A 226 -5.75 -36.10 16.40
CA SER A 226 -7.17 -36.46 16.45
C SER A 226 -7.68 -37.11 15.16
N MET A 227 -7.05 -36.84 14.01
CA MET A 227 -7.39 -37.45 12.71
C MET A 227 -6.63 -38.77 12.49
N ALA A 228 -5.40 -38.89 12.99
CA ALA A 228 -4.58 -40.10 12.88
C ALA A 228 -5.28 -41.35 13.46
N THR A 229 -6.08 -41.18 14.52
CA THR A 229 -6.87 -42.25 15.14
C THR A 229 -8.10 -42.68 14.33
N SER A 230 -8.56 -41.85 13.38
CA SER A 230 -9.70 -42.18 12.50
C SER A 230 -9.30 -42.89 11.21
N VAL A 231 -8.03 -42.74 10.78
CA VAL A 231 -7.49 -43.29 9.53
C VAL A 231 -6.70 -44.58 9.75
N LEU A 232 -6.17 -44.80 10.96
CA LEU A 232 -5.52 -46.06 11.31
C LEU A 232 -6.57 -47.17 11.50
N PRO A 233 -6.42 -48.35 10.86
CA PRO A 233 -7.33 -49.46 11.09
C PRO A 233 -7.31 -49.83 12.58
N LYS A 234 -8.48 -49.91 13.19
CA LYS A 234 -8.63 -50.41 14.56
C LYS A 234 -8.09 -51.84 14.60
N CYS A 235 -6.99 -52.05 15.32
CA CYS A 235 -6.50 -53.38 15.66
C CYS A 235 -7.52 -54.13 16.51
#